data_AF-A0A915DT96-F1
#
_entry.id   AF-A0A915DT96-F1
#
_cell.length_a   1.000
_cell.length_b   1.000
_cell.length_c   1.000
_cell.angle_alpha   90.00
_cell.angle_beta   90.00
_cell.angle_gamma   90.00
#
_symmetry.space_group_name_H-M   'P 1'
#
loop_
_entity.id
_entity.type
_entity.pdbx_description
1 polymer ?
#
loop_
_entity_poly.entity_id
_entity_poly.type
_entity_poly.pdbx_seq_one_letter_code
_entity_poly.pdbx_strand_id
1 'polypeptide(L)'
;MPAKSLGIQVGSRRYRAAFENLQLGGDASVKVTDTIDEVVAKLTAYPIVTKARDYLHHQLTNKDGLPINNHAELYFKLTDGTNIVVAANSTTVSATVIAPDNVYVGTNAPVVNAIDSVSGKTREVRAADPGQG
;
A
#
# COMPACT_ATOMS: atom_id res chain seq x y z
N MET A 1 3.35 29.38 2.54
CA MET A 1 1.90 29.06 2.58
C MET A 1 1.16 30.29 3.06
N PRO A 2 0.25 30.89 2.29
CA PRO A 2 -0.57 32.00 2.77
C PRO A 2 -1.67 31.49 3.71
N ALA A 3 -1.89 32.17 4.84
CA ALA A 3 -2.97 31.86 5.76
C ALA A 3 -4.34 32.16 5.11
N LYS A 4 -5.30 31.23 5.22
CA LYS A 4 -6.68 31.43 4.75
C LYS A 4 -7.51 31.99 5.90
N SER A 5 -7.84 33.29 5.88
CA SER A 5 -8.67 33.89 6.93
C SER A 5 -10.15 33.60 6.68
N LEU A 6 -10.88 33.15 7.70
CA LEU A 6 -12.36 33.19 7.69
C LEU A 6 -12.80 34.61 8.05
N GLY A 7 -13.47 35.30 7.14
CA GLY A 7 -14.04 36.63 7.39
C GLY A 7 -15.35 36.54 8.19
N ILE A 8 -15.55 37.44 9.15
CA ILE A 8 -16.83 37.63 9.84
C ILE A 8 -17.49 38.90 9.29
N GLN A 9 -18.69 38.78 8.72
CA GLN A 9 -19.46 39.91 8.22
C GLN A 9 -20.47 40.36 9.29
N VAL A 10 -20.18 41.50 9.93
CA VAL A 10 -21.06 42.07 10.96
C VAL A 10 -22.12 42.96 10.29
N GLY A 11 -23.40 42.59 10.44
CA GLY A 11 -24.53 43.35 9.89
C GLY A 11 -24.82 44.63 10.68
N SER A 12 -25.18 45.71 9.98
CA SER A 12 -25.49 47.01 10.57
C SER A 12 -26.93 47.07 11.11
N ARG A 13 -27.12 46.83 12.41
CA ARG A 13 -28.35 47.22 13.13
C ARG A 13 -28.07 48.34 14.11
N ARG A 14 -28.84 49.43 14.01
CA ARG A 14 -28.79 50.58 14.92
C ARG A 14 -29.61 50.28 16.17
N TYR A 15 -28.96 49.69 17.16
CA TYR A 15 -29.47 49.66 18.53
C TYR A 15 -28.37 50.17 19.46
N ARG A 16 -28.72 51.02 20.43
CA ARG A 16 -27.81 51.63 21.42
C ARG A 16 -27.37 50.59 22.48
N ALA A 17 -26.93 49.43 22.05
CA ALA A 17 -26.18 48.49 22.87
C ALA A 17 -24.73 48.49 22.36
N ALA A 18 -23.76 48.56 23.27
CA ALA A 18 -22.38 48.31 22.88
C ALA A 18 -22.29 46.89 22.32
N PHE A 19 -21.75 46.73 21.11
CA PHE A 19 -21.47 45.41 20.57
C PHE A 19 -20.47 44.70 21.48
N GLU A 20 -20.67 43.41 21.68
CA GLU A 20 -19.71 42.57 22.39
C GLU A 20 -18.36 42.61 21.67
N ASN A 21 -17.27 42.54 22.43
CA ASN A 21 -15.94 42.41 21.83
C ASN A 21 -15.78 41.02 21.19
N LEU A 22 -15.65 40.96 19.87
CA LEU A 22 -15.37 39.72 19.15
C LEU A 22 -13.89 39.34 19.35
N GLN A 23 -13.63 38.43 20.28
CA GLN A 23 -12.28 37.91 20.52
C GLN A 23 -12.01 36.74 19.58
N LEU A 24 -11.18 36.97 18.56
CA LEU A 24 -10.70 35.91 17.67
C LEU A 24 -9.54 35.16 18.35
N GLY A 25 -9.57 33.84 18.29
CA GLY A 25 -8.42 33.01 18.63
C GLY A 25 -7.29 33.17 17.61
N GLY A 26 -6.11 32.62 17.94
CA GLY A 26 -5.00 32.51 17.00
C GLY A 26 -5.26 31.49 15.88
N ASP A 27 -4.28 31.33 15.00
CA ASP A 27 -4.36 30.43 13.85
C ASP A 27 -4.72 28.99 14.25
N ALA A 28 -5.68 28.40 13.54
CA ALA A 28 -5.98 26.98 13.67
C ALA A 28 -5.01 26.17 12.80
N SER A 29 -4.34 25.18 13.40
CA SER A 29 -3.48 24.24 12.67
C SER A 29 -4.11 22.86 12.59
N VAL A 30 -4.02 22.21 11.44
CA VAL A 30 -4.35 20.79 11.26
C VAL A 30 -3.04 20.01 11.10
N LYS A 31 -2.88 18.95 11.91
CA LYS A 31 -1.76 18.01 11.79
C LYS A 31 -2.25 16.77 11.05
N VAL A 32 -1.56 16.40 9.97
CA VAL A 32 -1.74 15.12 9.28
C VAL A 32 -0.55 14.23 9.63
N THR A 33 -0.80 13.04 10.16
CA THR A 33 0.21 12.03 10.44
C THR A 33 -0.02 10.83 9.55
N ASP A 34 1.03 10.35 8.92
CA ASP A 34 1.03 9.07 8.21
C ASP A 34 1.52 7.96 9.15
N THR A 35 1.08 6.72 8.92
CA THR A 35 1.52 5.54 9.67
C THR A 35 2.32 4.65 8.73
N ILE A 36 3.54 4.28 9.12
CA ILE A 36 4.34 3.31 8.37
C ILE A 36 3.93 1.91 8.85
N ASP A 37 3.26 1.16 8.00
CA ASP A 37 2.93 -0.25 8.25
C ASP A 37 4.02 -1.17 7.71
N GLU A 38 4.48 -2.11 8.55
CA GLU A 38 5.39 -3.16 8.13
C GLU A 38 4.63 -4.23 7.31
N VAL A 39 5.13 -4.50 6.10
CA VAL A 39 4.57 -5.47 5.18
C VAL A 39 5.39 -6.75 5.21
N VAL A 40 4.73 -7.88 5.43
CA VAL A 40 5.32 -9.21 5.37
C VAL A 40 4.86 -9.89 4.07
N ALA A 41 5.81 -10.25 3.22
CA ALA A 41 5.56 -11.05 2.03
C ALA A 41 5.92 -12.53 2.31
N LYS A 42 4.99 -13.44 2.02
CA LYS A 42 5.23 -14.89 2.17
C LYS A 42 5.21 -15.58 0.81
N LEU A 43 6.29 -16.30 0.51
CA LEU A 43 6.40 -17.19 -0.65
C LEU A 43 6.19 -18.65 -0.21
N THR A 44 5.24 -19.35 -0.83
CA THR A 44 4.98 -20.77 -0.58
C THR A 44 4.96 -21.55 -1.90
N ALA A 45 5.73 -22.64 -1.97
CA ALA A 45 5.76 -23.53 -3.12
C ALA A 45 4.89 -24.77 -2.86
N TYR A 46 4.14 -25.19 -3.89
CA TYR A 46 3.33 -26.41 -3.86
C TYR A 46 3.74 -27.31 -5.03
N PRO A 47 4.17 -28.56 -4.77
CA PRO A 47 4.56 -29.48 -5.83
C PRO A 47 3.33 -30.02 -6.57
N ILE A 48 3.36 -30.02 -7.91
CA ILE A 48 2.32 -30.64 -8.73
C ILE A 48 2.89 -31.86 -9.45
N VAL A 49 2.49 -33.04 -8.97
CA VAL A 49 2.97 -34.36 -9.45
C VAL A 49 2.61 -34.68 -10.90
N THR A 50 1.65 -33.96 -11.49
CA THR A 50 1.13 -34.25 -12.85
C THR A 50 1.94 -33.63 -13.99
N LYS A 51 2.88 -32.70 -13.74
CA LYS A 51 3.60 -31.97 -14.82
C LYS A 51 5.08 -31.64 -14.57
N ALA A 52 5.71 -32.15 -13.51
CA ALA A 52 7.08 -31.74 -13.13
C ALA A 52 7.21 -30.21 -13.01
N ARG A 53 6.20 -29.53 -12.46
CA ARG A 53 6.18 -28.09 -12.23
C ARG A 53 5.68 -27.81 -10.83
N ASP A 54 6.29 -26.82 -10.18
CA ASP A 54 5.83 -26.33 -8.88
C ASP A 54 5.10 -25.01 -9.06
N TYR A 55 4.12 -24.77 -8.19
CA TYR A 55 3.32 -23.56 -8.18
C TYR A 55 3.74 -22.68 -7.01
N LEU A 56 4.13 -21.45 -7.29
CA LEU A 56 4.47 -20.45 -6.27
C LEU A 56 3.26 -19.56 -5.99
N HIS A 57 2.79 -19.60 -4.74
CA HIS A 57 1.76 -18.71 -4.22
C HIS A 57 2.39 -17.63 -3.35
N HIS A 58 1.97 -16.38 -3.57
CA HIS A 58 2.38 -15.22 -2.77
C HIS A 58 1.17 -14.63 -2.06
N GLN A 59 1.35 -14.29 -0.78
CA GLN A 59 0.35 -13.57 0.01
C GLN A 59 1.01 -12.38 0.71
N LEU A 60 0.31 -11.23 0.69
CA LEU A 60 0.72 -10.01 1.37
C LEU A 60 -0.10 -9.78 2.63
N THR A 61 0.57 -9.71 3.78
CA THR A 61 -0.05 -9.40 5.07
C THR A 61 0.81 -8.43 5.86
N ASN A 62 0.24 -7.67 6.78
CA ASN A 62 1.05 -6.94 7.76
C ASN A 62 1.59 -7.90 8.82
N LYS A 63 2.40 -7.38 9.76
CA LYS A 63 2.94 -8.15 10.90
C LYS A 63 1.87 -8.87 11.75
N ASP A 64 0.62 -8.39 11.71
CA ASP A 64 -0.52 -8.95 12.45
C ASP A 64 -1.34 -9.95 11.61
N GLY A 65 -0.90 -10.25 10.37
CA GLY A 65 -1.57 -11.17 9.46
C GLY A 65 -2.76 -10.57 8.70
N LEU A 66 -3.01 -9.26 8.84
CA LEU A 66 -4.09 -8.59 8.13
C LEU A 66 -3.74 -8.40 6.65
N PRO A 67 -4.67 -8.64 5.71
CA PRO A 67 -4.42 -8.39 4.29
C PRO A 67 -4.09 -6.93 4.03
N ILE A 68 -3.07 -6.68 3.20
CA ILE A 68 -2.73 -5.33 2.74
C ILE A 68 -3.25 -5.16 1.32
N ASN A 69 -4.35 -4.40 1.16
CA ASN A 69 -5.05 -4.21 -0.12
C ASN A 69 -5.11 -2.74 -0.57
N ASN A 70 -4.24 -1.89 -0.04
CA ASN A 70 -4.11 -0.48 -0.45
C ASN A 70 -2.67 -0.13 -0.80
N HIS A 71 -2.16 -0.77 -1.86
CA HIS A 71 -0.80 -0.57 -2.36
C HIS A 71 -0.82 -0.33 -3.87
N ALA A 72 0.20 0.34 -4.40
CA ALA A 72 0.43 0.35 -5.85
C ALA A 72 0.90 -1.03 -6.34
N GLU A 73 1.11 -1.18 -7.64
CA GLU A 73 1.72 -2.40 -8.18
C GLU A 73 3.07 -2.69 -7.51
N LEU A 74 3.30 -3.96 -7.17
CA LEU A 74 4.53 -4.46 -6.56
C LEU A 74 5.20 -5.48 -7.47
N TYR A 75 6.52 -5.46 -7.50
CA TYR A 75 7.37 -6.38 -8.26
C TYR A 75 8.23 -7.17 -7.30
N PHE A 76 8.10 -8.49 -7.35
CA PHE A 76 8.91 -9.45 -6.60
C PHE A 76 9.86 -10.12 -7.58
N LYS A 77 11.16 -10.00 -7.32
CA LYS A 77 12.18 -10.76 -8.02
C LYS A 77 12.57 -11.94 -7.16
N LEU A 78 12.54 -13.13 -7.73
CA LEU A 78 12.97 -14.35 -7.06
C LEU A 78 14.45 -14.63 -7.34
N THR A 79 15.07 -15.49 -6.52
CA THR A 79 16.51 -15.84 -6.66
C THR A 79 16.84 -16.58 -7.96
N ASP A 80 15.87 -17.22 -8.60
CA ASP A 80 16.01 -17.82 -9.93
C ASP A 80 15.85 -16.82 -11.10
N GLY A 81 15.60 -15.53 -10.79
CA GLY A 81 15.38 -14.47 -11.77
C GLY A 81 13.92 -14.32 -12.22
N THR A 82 12.98 -15.14 -11.72
CA THR A 82 11.55 -15.00 -12.01
C THR A 82 11.03 -13.68 -11.45
N ASN A 83 10.31 -12.91 -12.28
CA ASN A 83 9.64 -11.68 -11.87
C ASN A 83 8.14 -11.93 -11.69
N ILE A 84 7.61 -11.50 -10.56
CA ILE A 84 6.21 -11.69 -10.17
C ILE A 84 5.60 -10.33 -9.90
N VAL A 85 4.49 -10.04 -10.57
CA VAL A 85 3.79 -8.75 -10.49
C VAL A 85 2.53 -8.92 -9.65
N VAL A 86 2.48 -8.26 -8.50
CA VAL A 86 1.25 -8.14 -7.71
C VAL A 86 0.55 -6.85 -8.12
N ALA A 87 -0.60 -6.98 -8.77
CA ALA A 87 -1.41 -5.84 -9.19
C ALA A 87 -1.78 -4.95 -8.00
N ALA A 88 -2.01 -3.66 -8.25
CA ALA A 88 -2.44 -2.72 -7.21
C ALA A 88 -3.67 -3.26 -6.47
N ASN A 89 -3.64 -3.15 -5.14
CA ASN A 89 -4.68 -3.63 -4.23
C ASN A 89 -4.91 -5.15 -4.20
N SER A 90 -4.13 -5.96 -4.93
CA SER A 90 -4.22 -7.42 -4.88
C SER A 90 -3.39 -7.98 -3.74
N THR A 91 -3.99 -8.89 -2.95
CA THR A 91 -3.29 -9.54 -1.82
C THR A 91 -2.67 -10.87 -2.20
N THR A 92 -2.98 -11.40 -3.40
CA THR A 92 -2.49 -12.69 -3.88
C THR A 92 -2.05 -12.63 -5.34
N VAL A 93 -1.02 -13.41 -5.66
CA VAL A 93 -0.61 -13.72 -7.04
C VAL A 93 0.02 -15.09 -7.08
N SER A 94 0.01 -15.69 -8.25
CA SER A 94 0.63 -16.97 -8.53
C SER A 94 1.52 -16.95 -9.75
N ALA A 95 2.56 -17.78 -9.70
CA ALA A 95 3.45 -18.04 -10.82
C ALA A 95 3.76 -19.54 -10.91
N THR A 96 4.04 -20.02 -12.12
CA THR A 96 4.52 -21.39 -12.34
C THR A 96 6.01 -21.34 -12.62
N VAL A 97 6.77 -22.16 -11.91
CA VAL A 97 8.21 -22.34 -12.14
C VAL A 97 8.49 -23.79 -12.54
N ILE A 98 9.60 -24.00 -13.25
CA ILE A 98 10.03 -25.34 -13.64
C ILE A 98 10.62 -26.02 -12.41
N ALA A 99 10.09 -27.18 -12.04
CA ALA A 99 10.68 -27.96 -10.96
C ALA A 99 11.96 -28.65 -11.49
N PRO A 100 12.97 -28.89 -10.63
CA PRO A 100 14.13 -29.70 -11.01
C PRO A 100 13.66 -31.05 -11.57
N ASP A 101 14.09 -31.37 -12.79
CA ASP A 101 13.81 -32.65 -13.42
C ASP A 101 14.66 -33.75 -12.79
N ASN A 102 14.09 -34.93 -12.56
CA ASN A 102 14.83 -36.10 -12.12
C ASN A 102 14.56 -37.30 -13.04
N VAL A 103 15.40 -37.44 -14.07
CA VAL A 103 15.24 -38.47 -15.10
C VAL A 103 15.24 -39.92 -14.56
N TYR A 104 15.59 -40.16 -13.28
CA TYR A 104 15.86 -41.52 -12.79
C TYR A 104 15.52 -41.86 -11.31
N VAL A 105 14.88 -41.00 -10.53
CA VAL A 105 14.51 -41.32 -9.12
C VAL A 105 13.13 -40.77 -8.78
N GLY A 106 12.35 -41.49 -7.98
CA GLY A 106 11.02 -41.05 -7.54
C GLY A 106 11.04 -39.69 -6.84
N THR A 107 9.97 -38.92 -7.05
CA THR A 107 9.65 -37.58 -6.49
C THR A 107 10.70 -36.50 -6.77
N ASN A 108 10.32 -35.46 -7.52
CA ASN A 108 11.17 -34.29 -7.78
C ASN A 108 11.69 -33.68 -6.47
N ALA A 109 12.94 -33.22 -6.48
CA ALA A 109 13.44 -32.38 -5.40
C ALA A 109 12.55 -31.13 -5.27
N PRO A 110 12.29 -30.64 -4.04
CA PRO A 110 11.45 -29.46 -3.85
C PRO A 110 12.06 -28.24 -4.54
N VAL A 111 11.23 -27.39 -5.14
CA VAL A 111 11.68 -26.06 -5.58
C VAL A 111 12.07 -25.24 -4.35
N VAL A 112 13.36 -24.92 -4.27
CA VAL A 112 13.89 -23.95 -3.32
C VAL A 112 14.09 -22.64 -4.06
N ASN A 113 13.30 -21.64 -3.71
CA ASN A 113 13.43 -20.29 -4.24
C ASN A 113 13.15 -19.29 -3.12
N ALA A 114 13.75 -18.12 -3.18
CA ALA A 114 13.56 -17.05 -2.20
C ALA A 114 13.22 -15.73 -2.90
N ILE A 115 12.65 -14.80 -2.14
CA ILE A 115 12.47 -13.42 -2.59
C ILE A 115 13.85 -12.75 -2.52
N ASP A 116 14.37 -12.33 -3.68
CA ASP A 116 15.63 -11.59 -3.81
C ASP A 116 15.43 -10.10 -3.55
N SER A 117 14.40 -9.50 -4.18
CA SER A 117 14.05 -8.11 -3.96
C SER A 117 12.56 -7.83 -4.17
N VAL A 118 12.11 -6.76 -3.53
CA VAL A 118 10.74 -6.22 -3.64
C VAL A 118 10.84 -4.74 -4.02
N SER A 119 10.07 -4.33 -5.02
CA SER A 119 9.98 -2.92 -5.41
C SER A 119 8.55 -2.52 -5.75
N GLY A 120 8.24 -1.23 -5.69
CA GLY A 120 6.92 -0.70 -5.96
C GLY A 120 6.91 0.83 -5.95
N LYS A 121 5.84 1.43 -6.47
CA LYS A 121 5.64 2.88 -6.40
C LYS A 121 4.80 3.23 -5.17
N THR A 122 5.05 4.40 -4.59
CA THR A 122 4.14 4.94 -3.57
C THR A 122 2.85 5.43 -4.23
N ARG A 123 1.69 5.08 -3.65
CA ARG A 123 0.42 5.74 -3.99
C ARG A 123 0.38 7.08 -3.26
N GLU A 124 0.58 8.18 -3.99
CA GLU A 124 0.42 9.51 -3.42
C GLU A 124 -1.07 9.88 -3.46
N VAL A 125 -1.71 9.98 -2.29
CA VAL A 125 -3.05 10.58 -2.19
C VAL A 125 -2.83 12.09 -2.13
N ARG A 126 -2.84 12.75 -3.28
CA ARG A 126 -2.86 14.22 -3.29
C ARG A 126 -4.18 14.64 -2.68
N ALA A 127 -4.12 15.37 -1.55
CA ALA A 127 -5.26 16.12 -1.09
C ALA A 127 -5.80 16.92 -2.28
N ALA A 128 -7.10 16.83 -2.53
CA ALA A 128 -7.74 17.63 -3.56
C ALA A 128 -7.30 19.09 -3.35
N ASP A 129 -6.59 19.64 -4.33
CA ASP A 129 -6.24 21.05 -4.35
C ASP A 129 -7.56 21.83 -4.26
N PRO A 130 -7.81 22.60 -3.19
CA PRO A 130 -9.08 23.28 -3.02
C PRO A 130 -9.12 24.50 -3.95
N GLY A 131 -9.45 24.26 -5.22
CA GLY A 131 -9.99 25.24 -6.15
C GLY A 131 -8.98 26.21 -6.76
N GLN A 132 -8.60 25.94 -8.01
CA GLN A 132 -8.43 26.99 -9.01
C GLN A 132 -9.82 27.22 -9.63
N GLY A 133 -10.47 28.31 -9.26
CA GLY A 133 -11.81 28.70 -9.73
C GLY A 133 -12.43 29.79 -8.87
#